data_AF-A0A950MDS0-F1
#
_entry.id   AF-A0A950MDS0-F1
#
_cell.length_a   1.000
_cell.length_b   1.000
_cell.length_c   1.000
_cell.angle_alpha   90.00
_cell.angle_beta   90.00
_cell.angle_gamma   90.00
#
_symmetry.space_group_name_H-M   'P 1'
#
loop_
_entity.id
_entity.type
_entity.pdbx_description
1 polymer ?
#
loop_
_entity_poly.entity_id
_entity_poly.type
_entity_poly.pdbx_seq_one_letter_code
_entity_poly.pdbx_strand_id
1 'polypeptide(L)'
;MLTYTNNFEVYLAIDLTFGRFKCKHAERVFTYAGKPVGQINAKAWRAALKRAGIENFRRHDLRHTWASWLVQNGTPMYDLQEMGGWKSAEMVRRYAHLAPAQMAKHAAVVGNLLHDTTKAQSQK
;
A
#
# COMPACT_ATOMS: atom_id res chain seq x y z
N MET A 1 -18.63 2.40 -14.27
CA MET A 1 -17.80 2.53 -15.48
C MET A 1 -16.68 3.49 -15.13
N LEU A 2 -15.52 2.96 -14.71
CA LEU A 2 -14.38 3.75 -14.25
C LEU A 2 -13.61 4.24 -15.48
N THR A 3 -13.68 5.52 -15.79
CA THR A 3 -12.92 6.12 -16.89
C THR A 3 -11.50 6.38 -16.43
N TYR A 4 -10.59 5.76 -17.16
CA TYR A 4 -9.14 5.92 -17.21
C TYR A 4 -8.72 7.38 -16.92
N THR A 5 -8.21 7.67 -15.71
CA THR A 5 -7.61 8.97 -15.42
C THR A 5 -6.26 9.01 -16.12
N ASN A 6 -6.18 9.83 -17.17
CA ASN A 6 -4.97 10.11 -17.92
C ASN A 6 -3.78 10.37 -16.98
N ASN A 7 -2.71 9.61 -17.18
CA ASN A 7 -1.49 9.68 -16.37
C ASN A 7 -0.94 11.11 -16.21
N PHE A 8 -1.22 12.02 -17.16
CA PHE A 8 -0.76 13.41 -17.16
C PHE A 8 -1.33 14.26 -16.00
N GLU A 9 -2.60 14.07 -15.63
CA GLU A 9 -3.24 14.77 -14.50
C GLU A 9 -2.60 14.35 -13.16
N VAL A 10 -2.21 13.07 -13.06
CA VAL A 10 -1.53 12.53 -11.88
C VAL A 10 -0.12 13.10 -11.75
N TYR A 11 0.64 13.19 -12.85
CA TYR A 11 1.98 13.80 -12.85
C TYR A 11 1.93 15.28 -12.49
N LEU A 12 0.97 16.04 -13.02
CA LEU A 12 0.83 17.46 -12.73
C LEU A 12 0.44 17.70 -11.25
N ALA A 13 -0.44 16.88 -10.69
CA ALA A 13 -0.79 16.94 -9.27
C ALA A 13 0.38 16.57 -8.34
N ILE A 14 1.19 15.58 -8.74
CA ILE A 14 2.44 15.22 -8.05
C ILE A 14 3.41 16.40 -8.11
N ASP A 15 3.67 16.97 -9.28
CA ASP A 15 4.66 18.04 -9.47
C ASP A 15 4.24 19.36 -8.79
N LEU A 16 2.96 19.71 -8.82
CA LEU A 16 2.41 20.86 -8.08
C LEU A 16 2.47 20.68 -6.56
N THR A 17 2.34 19.44 -6.07
CA THR A 17 2.45 19.12 -4.64
C THR A 17 3.91 19.08 -4.18
N PHE A 18 4.83 18.53 -4.98
CA PHE A 18 6.26 18.45 -4.68
C PHE A 18 7.02 19.75 -4.95
N GLY A 19 6.57 20.60 -5.88
CA GLY A 19 7.15 21.92 -6.15
C GLY A 19 7.11 22.86 -4.94
N ARG A 20 6.23 22.59 -3.97
CA ARG A 20 6.13 23.31 -2.70
C ARG A 20 7.13 22.83 -1.64
N PHE A 21 7.70 21.64 -1.79
CA PHE A 21 8.73 21.07 -0.92
C PHE A 21 10.11 21.19 -1.57
N LYS A 22 10.63 22.43 -1.67
CA LYS A 22 12.07 22.61 -1.94
C LYS A 22 12.85 21.98 -0.80
N CYS A 23 13.37 20.78 -1.02
CA CYS A 23 14.29 20.13 -0.11
C CYS A 23 15.52 21.03 0.02
N LYS A 24 15.63 21.72 1.17
CA LYS A 24 16.71 22.69 1.43
C LYS A 24 18.07 22.03 1.73
N HIS A 25 18.14 20.70 1.68
CA HIS A 25 19.33 19.92 1.98
C HIS A 25 19.71 19.08 0.77
N ALA A 26 21.00 19.09 0.41
CA ALA A 26 21.51 18.49 -0.81
C ALA A 26 21.23 16.98 -0.94
N GLU A 27 21.24 16.25 0.18
CA GLU A 27 21.17 14.78 0.17
C GLU A 27 19.92 14.17 0.83
N ARG A 28 19.11 14.94 1.55
CA ARG A 28 18.06 14.40 2.43
C ARG A 28 16.74 15.10 2.24
N VAL A 29 15.70 14.30 1.96
CA VAL A 29 14.33 14.79 1.73
C VAL A 29 13.70 15.31 3.04
N PHE A 30 13.92 14.61 4.15
CA PHE A 30 13.32 14.95 5.45
C PHE A 30 14.26 15.85 6.29
N THR A 31 14.01 17.16 6.24
CA THR A 31 14.76 18.16 7.00
C THR A 31 13.83 19.06 7.80
N TYR A 32 14.31 19.52 8.96
CA TYR A 32 13.64 20.51 9.80
C TYR A 32 14.63 21.64 10.09
N ALA A 33 14.24 22.88 9.78
CA ALA A 33 15.10 24.06 9.91
C ALA A 33 16.48 23.89 9.24
N GLY A 34 16.54 23.24 8.06
CA GLY A 34 17.78 23.00 7.30
C GLY A 34 18.66 21.86 7.84
N LYS A 35 18.31 21.27 9.00
CA LYS A 35 19.01 20.11 9.56
C LYS A 35 18.26 18.82 9.24
N PRO A 36 18.97 17.70 9.02
CA PRO A 36 18.32 16.43 8.77
C PRO A 36 17.58 15.92 10.01
N VAL A 37 16.39 15.37 9.79
CA VAL A 37 15.60 14.77 10.88
C VAL A 37 16.16 13.37 11.15
N GLY A 38 16.90 13.20 12.24
CA GLY A 38 17.46 11.90 12.64
C GLY A 38 16.43 10.97 13.29
N GLN A 39 15.45 11.52 14.00
CA GLN A 39 14.39 10.75 14.64
C GLN A 39 13.06 11.49 14.57
N ILE A 40 11.96 10.75 14.44
CA ILE A 40 10.61 11.31 14.46
C ILE A 40 10.30 11.80 15.87
N ASN A 41 10.03 13.10 16.00
CA ASN A 41 9.67 13.74 17.27
C ASN A 41 8.31 13.23 17.79
N ALA A 42 8.32 12.58 18.97
CA ALA A 42 7.11 12.07 19.61
C ALA A 42 6.07 13.16 19.94
N LYS A 43 6.50 14.41 20.21
CA LYS A 43 5.60 15.56 20.44
C LYS A 43 4.85 15.93 19.16
N ALA A 44 5.56 15.99 18.03
CA ALA A 44 4.94 16.26 16.73
C ALA A 44 3.94 15.15 16.34
N TRP A 45 4.30 13.89 16.62
CA TRP A 45 3.41 12.75 16.43
C TRP A 45 2.13 12.86 17.26
N ARG A 46 2.23 13.09 18.58
CA ARG A 46 1.06 13.26 19.45
C ARG A 46 0.20 14.46 19.04
N ALA A 47 0.82 15.57 18.63
CA ALA A 47 0.09 16.72 18.12
C ALA A 47 -0.68 16.40 16.83
N ALA A 48 -0.11 15.59 15.93
CA ALA A 48 -0.80 15.11 14.74
C ALA A 48 -1.98 14.20 15.09
N LEU A 49 -1.80 13.25 16.01
CA LEU A 49 -2.88 12.40 16.50
C LEU A 49 -4.03 13.19 17.12
N LYS A 50 -3.69 14.19 17.96
CA LYS A 50 -4.69 15.09 18.57
C LYS A 50 -5.49 15.86 17.51
N ARG A 51 -4.84 16.35 16.45
CA ARG A 51 -5.53 17.02 15.34
C ARG A 51 -6.41 16.07 14.53
N ALA A 52 -5.99 14.81 14.40
CA ALA A 52 -6.75 13.78 13.69
C ALA A 52 -7.86 13.14 14.55
N GLY A 53 -7.92 13.44 15.86
CA GLY A 53 -8.90 12.84 16.78
C GLY A 53 -8.65 11.34 17.05
N ILE A 54 -7.42 10.87 16.91
CA ILE A 54 -7.07 9.45 17.06
C ILE A 54 -6.36 9.23 18.39
N GLU A 55 -6.83 8.26 19.18
CA GLU A 55 -6.23 7.85 20.45
C GLU A 55 -5.47 6.52 20.34
N ASN A 56 -4.49 6.29 21.22
CA ASN A 56 -3.74 5.03 21.34
C ASN A 56 -3.08 4.49 20.06
N PHE A 57 -2.73 5.37 19.11
CA PHE A 57 -2.15 4.98 17.83
C PHE A 57 -0.62 5.19 17.78
N ARG A 58 0.11 4.16 17.31
CA ARG A 58 1.57 4.15 17.19
C ARG A 58 1.98 4.41 15.74
N ARG A 59 3.20 4.91 15.57
CA ARG A 59 3.78 5.18 14.23
C ARG A 59 3.86 3.91 13.37
N HIS A 60 4.16 2.76 13.99
CA HIS A 60 4.23 1.48 13.29
C HIS A 60 2.86 1.00 12.81
N ASP A 61 1.78 1.47 13.44
CA ASP A 61 0.42 1.09 13.04
C ASP A 61 0.08 1.65 11.66
N LEU A 62 0.66 2.79 11.24
CA LEU A 62 0.55 3.27 9.84
C LEU A 62 1.07 2.25 8.83
N ARG A 63 2.22 1.63 9.13
CA ARG A 63 2.80 0.58 8.26
C ARG A 63 1.94 -0.67 8.27
N HIS A 64 1.31 -1.00 9.39
CA HIS A 64 0.34 -2.09 9.48
C HIS A 64 -0.93 -1.77 8.66
N THR A 65 -1.48 -0.56 8.75
CA THR A 65 -2.64 -0.12 7.97
C THR A 65 -2.37 -0.17 6.47
N TRP A 66 -1.23 0.36 6.01
CA TRP A 66 -0.82 0.30 4.61
C TRP A 66 -0.74 -1.15 4.09
N ALA A 67 -0.13 -2.05 4.87
CA ALA A 67 -0.04 -3.47 4.50
C ALA A 67 -1.41 -4.15 4.43
N SER A 68 -2.28 -3.89 5.41
CA SER A 68 -3.64 -4.41 5.45
C SER A 68 -4.45 -3.98 4.23
N TRP A 69 -4.36 -2.72 3.81
CA TRP A 69 -5.04 -2.22 2.62
C TRP A 69 -4.53 -2.87 1.33
N LEU A 70 -3.22 -3.06 1.19
CA LEU A 70 -2.66 -3.74 0.02
C LEU A 70 -3.11 -5.19 -0.09
N VAL A 71 -3.14 -5.94 1.01
CA VAL A 71 -3.62 -7.32 1.01
C VAL A 71 -5.12 -7.39 0.67
N GLN A 72 -5.93 -6.49 1.23
CA GLN A 72 -7.36 -6.44 0.93
C GLN A 72 -7.61 -6.13 -0.56
N ASN A 73 -6.79 -5.28 -1.17
CA ASN A 73 -6.83 -5.00 -2.61
C ASN A 73 -6.30 -6.15 -3.49
N GLY A 74 -5.78 -7.24 -2.91
CA GLY A 74 -5.33 -8.41 -3.65
C GLY A 74 -3.86 -8.39 -4.05
N THR A 75 -3.04 -7.55 -3.40
CA THR A 75 -1.59 -7.57 -3.61
C THR A 75 -1.01 -8.89 -3.12
N PRO A 76 -0.22 -9.61 -3.95
CA PRO A 76 0.46 -10.82 -3.53
C PRO A 76 1.38 -10.59 -2.33
N MET A 77 1.50 -11.58 -1.44
CA MET A 77 2.30 -11.44 -0.22
C MET A 77 3.80 -11.24 -0.50
N TYR A 78 4.29 -11.78 -1.62
CA TYR A 78 5.67 -11.61 -2.07
C TYR A 78 5.96 -10.13 -2.39
N ASP A 79 5.12 -9.51 -3.22
CA ASP A 79 5.27 -8.09 -3.58
C ASP A 79 5.15 -7.19 -2.35
N LEU A 80 4.24 -7.53 -1.43
CA LEU A 80 4.11 -6.80 -0.17
C LEU A 80 5.37 -6.91 0.70
N GLN A 81 6.03 -8.07 0.70
CA GLN A 81 7.27 -8.28 1.44
C GLN A 81 8.39 -7.36 0.93
N GLU A 82 8.57 -7.32 -0.40
CA GLU A 82 9.56 -6.49 -1.08
C GLU A 82 9.27 -5.00 -0.85
N MET A 83 8.04 -4.55 -1.12
CA MET A 83 7.64 -3.15 -0.94
C MET A 83 7.80 -2.65 0.50
N GLY A 84 7.51 -3.51 1.48
CA GLY A 84 7.69 -3.15 2.87
C GLY A 84 9.12 -3.32 3.38
N GLY A 85 9.99 -4.06 2.69
CA GLY A 85 11.31 -4.42 3.18
C GLY A 85 11.23 -5.30 4.44
N TRP A 86 10.33 -6.28 4.46
CA TRP A 86 10.29 -7.27 5.55
C TRP A 86 11.39 -8.32 5.35
N LYS A 87 12.17 -8.57 6.41
CA LYS A 87 13.26 -9.56 6.40
C LYS A 87 12.81 -11.00 6.18
N SER A 88 11.53 -11.32 6.45
CA SER A 88 11.00 -12.67 6.30
C SER A 88 9.55 -12.66 5.89
N ALA A 89 9.16 -13.67 5.12
CA ALA A 89 7.77 -13.90 4.70
C ALA A 89 6.85 -14.15 5.92
N GLU A 90 7.38 -14.72 6.99
CA GLU A 90 6.64 -14.97 8.23
C GLU A 90 6.08 -13.68 8.86
N MET A 91 6.85 -12.58 8.80
CA MET A 91 6.36 -11.28 9.29
C MET A 91 5.19 -10.74 8.45
N VAL A 92 5.10 -11.13 7.17
CA VAL A 92 4.05 -10.69 6.25
C VAL A 92 2.82 -11.59 6.34
N ARG A 93 2.98 -12.88 6.72
CA ARG A 93 1.87 -13.82 6.95
C ARG A 93 0.83 -13.31 7.93
N ARG A 94 1.20 -12.40 8.84
CA ARG A 94 0.25 -11.75 9.75
C ARG A 94 -0.91 -11.05 9.04
N TYR A 95 -0.78 -10.70 7.76
CA TYR A 95 -1.85 -10.08 6.98
C TYR A 95 -2.60 -11.07 6.07
N ALA A 96 -2.16 -12.33 5.96
CA ALA A 96 -2.74 -13.31 5.03
C ALA A 96 -4.25 -13.50 5.23
N HIS A 97 -4.69 -13.44 6.48
CA HIS A 97 -6.09 -13.59 6.86
C HIS A 97 -7.00 -12.45 6.38
N LEU A 98 -6.45 -11.33 5.91
CA LEU A 98 -7.20 -10.19 5.37
C LEU A 98 -7.54 -10.35 3.87
N ALA A 99 -7.17 -11.47 3.26
CA ALA A 99 -7.49 -11.83 1.88
C ALA A 99 -8.72 -12.77 1.66
N PRO A 100 -9.81 -12.81 2.47
CA PRO A 100 -10.91 -13.75 2.23
C PRO A 100 -11.60 -13.52 0.87
N ALA A 101 -11.73 -12.25 0.45
CA ALA A 101 -12.34 -11.89 -0.83
C ALA A 101 -11.54 -12.40 -2.05
N GLN A 102 -10.26 -12.73 -1.86
CA GLN A 102 -9.40 -13.23 -2.93
C GLN A 102 -9.57 -14.74 -3.11
N MET A 103 -9.78 -15.51 -2.04
CA MET A 103 -9.98 -16.97 -2.12
C MET A 103 -11.13 -17.34 -3.07
N ALA A 104 -12.25 -16.61 -3.01
CA ALA A 104 -13.39 -16.80 -3.89
C ALA A 104 -13.06 -16.48 -5.36
N LYS A 105 -12.29 -15.40 -5.62
CA LYS A 105 -11.84 -15.04 -6.97
C LYS A 105 -10.88 -16.08 -7.55
N HIS A 106 -9.94 -16.58 -6.76
CA HIS A 106 -9.01 -17.62 -7.20
C HIS A 106 -9.72 -18.95 -7.48
N ALA A 107 -10.69 -19.34 -6.65
CA ALA A 107 -11.51 -20.52 -6.89
C ALA A 107 -12.32 -20.42 -8.20
N ALA A 108 -12.84 -19.23 -8.52
CA ALA A 108 -13.57 -18.99 -9.76
C ALA A 108 -12.71 -19.18 -11.02
N VAL A 109 -11.40 -18.92 -10.96
CA VAL A 109 -10.48 -19.16 -12.09
C VAL A 109 -10.42 -20.64 -12.45
N VAL A 110 -10.31 -21.52 -11.44
CA VAL A 110 -10.31 -22.98 -11.66
C VAL A 110 -11.65 -23.43 -12.23
N GLY A 111 -12.76 -22.89 -11.72
CA GLY A 111 -14.10 -23.17 -12.25
C GLY A 111 -14.25 -22.81 -13.72
N ASN A 112 -13.75 -21.65 -14.14
CA ASN A 112 -13.80 -21.20 -15.53
C ASN A 112 -12.92 -22.06 -16.45
N LEU A 113 -11.69 -22.38 -16.03
CA LEU A 113 -10.78 -23.22 -16.80
C LEU A 113 -11.36 -24.62 -17.06
N LEU A 114 -12.00 -25.21 -16.06
CA LEU A 114 -12.68 -26.51 -16.18
C LEU A 114 -13.93 -26.43 -17.08
N HIS A 115 -14.68 -25.34 -16.98
CA HIS A 115 -15.86 -25.13 -17.83
C HIS A 115 -15.49 -25.03 -19.32
N ASP A 116 -14.42 -24.29 -19.63
CA ASP A 116 -13.95 -24.10 -21.01
C ASP A 116 -13.42 -25.39 -21.63
N THR A 117 -12.73 -26.23 -20.84
CA THR A 117 -12.26 -27.55 -21.32
C THR A 117 -13.41 -28.50 -21.61
N THR A 118 -14.45 -28.50 -20.78
CA THR A 118 -15.64 -29.37 -20.96
C THR A 118 -16.43 -28.99 -22.21
N LYS A 119 -16.56 -27.68 -22.51
CA LYS A 119 -17.18 -27.18 -23.75
C LYS A 119 -16.39 -27.57 -25.00
N ALA A 120 -15.06 -27.46 -24.96
CA ALA A 120 -14.20 -27.84 -26.09
C ALA A 120 -14.26 -29.34 -26.42
N GLN A 121 -14.53 -30.20 -25.42
CA GLN A 121 -14.71 -31.64 -25.64
C GLN A 121 -16.10 -32.02 -26.17
N SER A 122 -17.15 -31.21 -25.93
CA SER A 122 -18.52 -31.49 -26.38
C SER A 122 -18.82 -31.00 -27.81
N GLN A 123 -17.91 -30.24 -28.44
CA GLN A 123 -18.05 -29.72 -29.81
C GLN A 123 -17.26 -30.54 -30.86
N LYS A 124 -16.64 -31.64 -30.44
CA LYS A 124 -16.09 -32.68 -31.33
C LYS A 124 -17.03 -33.87 -31.36
#